data_AF-A0A847WYD3-F1
#
_entry.id   AF-A0A847WYD3-F1
#
_cell.length_a   1.000
_cell.length_b   1.000
_cell.length_c   1.000
_cell.angle_alpha   90.00
_cell.angle_beta   90.00
_cell.angle_gamma   90.00
#
_symmetry.space_group_name_H-M   'P 1'
#
loop_
_entity.id
_entity.type
_entity.pdbx_description
1 polymer ?
#
loop_
_entity_poly.entity_id
_entity_poly.type
_entity_poly.pdbx_seq_one_letter_code
_entity_poly.pdbx_strand_id
1 'polypeptide(L)'
;MPIKIALTGLARELAARAEEGKTIRVGVIGSGEMGTDLVTQMSLMKGIDMAAIATRRPHTALDAMKIAYDGDDSMGKEADSPAQATAAIEAGKI
;
A
#
# COMPACT_ATOMS: atom_id res chain seq x y z
N MET A 1 12.14 -8.07 -5.85
CA MET A 1 13.54 -8.50 -6.12
C MET A 1 14.25 -8.84 -4.81
N PRO A 2 15.18 -9.82 -4.78
CA PRO A 2 15.95 -10.10 -3.58
C PRO A 2 16.94 -8.95 -3.28
N ILE A 3 17.06 -8.62 -1.99
CA ILE A 3 17.94 -7.56 -1.50
C ILE A 3 19.39 -8.06 -1.64
N LYS A 4 20.21 -7.30 -2.36
CA LYS A 4 21.61 -7.69 -2.70
C LYS A 4 22.65 -7.24 -1.68
N ILE A 5 22.21 -6.59 -0.60
CA ILE A 5 23.07 -6.04 0.46
C ILE A 5 22.54 -6.45 1.82
N ALA A 6 23.40 -6.47 2.83
CA ALA A 6 22.99 -6.71 4.21
C ALA A 6 22.05 -5.59 4.69
N LEU A 7 20.96 -5.97 5.35
CA LEU A 7 20.02 -5.01 5.93
C LEU A 7 20.60 -4.38 7.19
N THR A 8 20.70 -3.06 7.20
CA THR A 8 21.16 -2.26 8.35
C THR A 8 20.24 -1.06 8.56
N GLY A 9 20.34 -0.44 9.74
CA GLY A 9 19.54 0.73 10.12
C GLY A 9 18.04 0.52 9.90
N LEU A 10 17.39 1.53 9.31
CA LEU A 10 15.94 1.55 9.07
C LEU A 10 15.45 0.36 8.23
N ALA A 11 16.24 -0.08 7.23
CA ALA A 11 15.85 -1.20 6.38
C ALA A 11 15.75 -2.52 7.16
N ARG A 12 16.62 -2.71 8.16
CA ARG A 12 16.55 -3.86 9.09
C ARG A 12 15.34 -3.75 10.00
N GLU A 13 15.07 -2.56 10.55
CA GLU A 13 13.97 -2.33 11.49
C GLU A 13 12.60 -2.53 10.82
N LEU A 14 12.42 -2.02 9.60
CA LEU A 14 11.20 -2.23 8.83
C LEU A 14 11.01 -3.71 8.45
N ALA A 15 12.08 -4.41 8.07
CA ALA A 15 12.01 -5.84 7.81
C ALA A 15 11.60 -6.64 9.06
N ALA A 16 12.15 -6.32 10.24
CA ALA A 16 11.77 -6.94 11.50
C ALA A 16 10.29 -6.71 11.84
N ARG A 17 9.76 -5.49 11.62
CA ARG A 17 8.32 -5.23 11.79
C ARG A 17 7.45 -6.08 10.87
N ALA A 18 7.89 -6.31 9.63
CA ALA A 18 7.18 -7.18 8.68
C ALA A 18 7.17 -8.63 9.15
N GLU A 19 8.31 -9.15 9.62
CA GLU A 19 8.44 -10.52 10.15
C GLU A 19 7.58 -10.75 11.39
N GLU A 20 7.42 -9.72 12.23
CA GLU A 20 6.53 -9.76 13.39
C GLU A 20 5.03 -9.59 13.04
N GLY A 21 4.68 -9.35 11.76
CA GLY A 21 3.32 -9.05 11.35
C GLY A 21 2.79 -7.69 11.85
N LYS A 22 3.68 -6.75 12.20
CA LYS A 22 3.36 -5.43 12.76
C LYS A 22 3.75 -4.30 11.80
N THR A 23 3.39 -4.43 10.54
CA THR A 23 3.64 -3.42 9.51
C THR A 23 3.02 -2.07 9.88
N ILE A 24 3.64 -1.00 9.42
CA ILE A 24 3.09 0.36 9.54
C ILE A 24 2.02 0.50 8.45
N ARG A 25 0.76 0.63 8.86
CA ARG A 25 -0.37 0.80 7.94
C ARG A 25 -0.62 2.29 7.68
N VAL A 26 -0.58 2.69 6.41
CA VAL A 26 -0.69 4.08 5.99
C VAL A 26 -2.01 4.31 5.25
N GLY A 27 -2.80 5.27 5.74
CA GLY A 27 -3.94 5.82 5.01
C GLY A 27 -3.52 7.10 4.28
N VAL A 28 -3.87 7.19 2.99
CA VAL A 28 -3.53 8.35 2.14
C VAL A 28 -4.81 9.07 1.71
N ILE A 29 -4.81 10.40 1.78
CA ILE A 29 -5.89 11.22 1.25
C ILE A 29 -5.43 11.84 -0.06
N GLY A 30 -6.02 11.40 -1.17
CA GLY A 30 -5.73 11.85 -2.51
C GLY A 30 -4.89 10.85 -3.32
N SER A 31 -5.26 10.72 -4.59
CA SER A 31 -4.62 9.88 -5.62
C SER A 31 -4.30 10.74 -6.85
N GLY A 32 -3.62 11.87 -6.61
CA GLY A 32 -2.88 12.62 -7.63
C GLY A 32 -1.45 12.09 -7.74
N GLU A 33 -0.52 12.85 -8.33
CA GLU A 33 0.85 12.37 -8.57
C GLU A 33 1.55 11.86 -7.29
N MET A 34 1.60 12.67 -6.24
CA MET A 34 2.23 12.24 -4.97
C MET A 34 1.52 11.03 -4.34
N GLY A 35 0.19 10.95 -4.46
CA GLY A 35 -0.56 9.82 -3.92
C GLY A 35 -0.20 8.53 -4.65
N THR A 36 -0.11 8.59 -5.98
CA THR A 36 0.29 7.49 -6.85
C THR A 36 1.74 7.05 -6.58
N ASP A 37 2.65 8.00 -6.38
CA ASP A 37 4.05 7.70 -6.04
C ASP A 37 4.15 6.98 -4.69
N LEU A 38 3.31 7.34 -3.72
CA LEU A 38 3.24 6.64 -2.43
C LEU A 38 2.73 5.20 -2.59
N VAL A 39 1.73 4.93 -3.45
CA VAL A 39 1.30 3.55 -3.77
C VAL A 39 2.48 2.74 -4.28
N THR A 40 3.18 3.28 -5.28
CA THR A 40 4.29 2.62 -5.96
C THR A 40 5.46 2.40 -5.02
N GLN A 41 5.84 3.40 -4.23
CA GLN A 41 6.96 3.28 -3.32
C GLN A 41 6.68 2.27 -2.21
N MET A 42 5.47 2.27 -1.64
CA MET A 42 5.11 1.33 -0.58
C MET A 42 5.01 -0.11 -1.10
N SER A 43 4.59 -0.35 -2.35
CA SER A 43 4.58 -1.71 -2.92
C SER A 43 5.98 -2.34 -3.04
N LEU A 44 7.03 -1.51 -3.05
CA LEU A 44 8.43 -1.93 -3.12
C LEU A 44 9.11 -2.07 -1.75
N MET A 45 8.45 -1.64 -0.67
CA MET A 45 9.02 -1.61 0.69
C MET A 45 8.56 -2.79 1.53
N LYS A 46 9.41 -3.22 2.47
CA LYS A 46 9.02 -4.14 3.54
C LYS A 46 8.60 -3.33 4.76
N GLY A 47 7.63 -3.83 5.52
CA GLY A 47 7.29 -3.27 6.84
C GLY A 47 6.36 -2.06 6.82
N ILE A 48 5.95 -1.61 5.65
CA ILE A 48 5.00 -0.50 5.45
C ILE A 48 3.98 -0.96 4.42
N ASP A 49 2.70 -0.89 4.76
CA ASP A 49 1.60 -1.25 3.89
C ASP A 49 0.70 -0.05 3.66
N MET A 50 0.31 0.16 2.41
CA MET A 50 -0.82 1.03 2.12
C MET A 50 -2.10 0.33 2.59
N ALA A 51 -2.86 0.98 3.45
CA ALA A 51 -4.09 0.42 4.02
C ALA A 51 -5.35 0.94 3.33
N ALA A 52 -5.38 2.22 2.96
CA ALA A 52 -6.54 2.80 2.31
C ALA A 52 -6.16 4.09 1.57
N ILE A 53 -6.90 4.39 0.50
CA ILE A 53 -6.85 5.66 -0.20
C ILE A 53 -8.24 6.31 -0.17
N ALA A 54 -8.33 7.51 0.41
CA ALA A 54 -9.53 8.32 0.33
C ALA A 54 -9.40 9.33 -0.83
N THR A 55 -10.28 9.27 -1.81
CA THR A 55 -10.25 10.17 -2.97
C THR A 55 -11.65 10.46 -3.49
N ARG A 56 -11.83 11.61 -4.17
CA ARG A 56 -13.10 11.98 -4.80
C ARG A 56 -13.38 11.20 -6.09
N ARG A 57 -12.35 10.59 -6.68
CA ARG A 57 -12.41 9.87 -7.95
C ARG A 57 -11.79 8.48 -7.77
N PRO A 58 -12.55 7.46 -7.32
CA PRO A 58 -12.01 6.15 -6.98
C PRO A 58 -11.16 5.50 -8.10
N HIS A 59 -11.53 5.70 -9.36
CA HIS A 59 -10.75 5.20 -10.50
C HIS A 59 -9.28 5.67 -10.50
N THR A 60 -8.96 6.87 -10.01
CA THR A 60 -7.55 7.32 -9.99
C THR A 60 -6.72 6.59 -8.94
N ALA A 61 -7.35 6.04 -7.89
CA ALA A 61 -6.68 5.13 -6.97
C ALA A 61 -6.43 3.76 -7.65
N LEU A 62 -7.37 3.25 -8.43
CA LEU A 62 -7.20 2.02 -9.21
C LEU A 62 -6.11 2.17 -10.29
N ASP A 63 -6.06 3.31 -10.98
CA ASP A 63 -5.00 3.61 -11.96
C ASP A 63 -3.62 3.67 -11.28
N ALA A 64 -3.54 4.19 -10.06
CA ALA A 64 -2.32 4.15 -9.26
C ALA A 64 -1.90 2.70 -8.91
N MET A 65 -2.87 1.81 -8.64
CA MET A 65 -2.58 0.38 -8.45
C MET A 65 -1.98 -0.24 -9.71
N LYS A 66 -2.56 0.04 -10.89
CA LYS A 66 -2.02 -0.48 -12.16
C LYS A 66 -0.56 -0.06 -12.38
N ILE A 67 -0.20 1.16 -12.00
CA ILE A 67 1.19 1.62 -12.07
C ILE A 67 2.08 0.82 -11.10
N ALA A 68 1.62 0.62 -9.87
CA ALA A 68 2.38 -0.04 -8.81
C ALA A 68 2.50 -1.57 -8.95
N TYR A 69 1.56 -2.21 -9.67
CA TYR A 69 1.41 -3.66 -9.75
C TYR A 69 1.33 -4.17 -11.20
N ASP A 70 2.17 -3.64 -12.09
CA ASP A 70 2.36 -4.16 -13.46
C ASP A 70 1.08 -4.27 -14.31
N GLY A 71 0.19 -3.29 -14.18
CA GLY A 71 -1.08 -3.20 -14.91
C GLY A 71 -2.26 -3.87 -14.19
N ASP A 72 -2.05 -4.48 -13.03
CA ASP A 72 -3.09 -5.12 -12.21
C ASP A 72 -3.65 -4.15 -11.16
N ASP A 73 -4.98 -4.00 -11.11
CA ASP A 73 -5.68 -3.25 -10.07
C ASP A 73 -6.37 -4.14 -9.04
N SER A 74 -6.16 -5.47 -9.09
CA SER A 74 -6.82 -6.44 -8.21
C SER A 74 -6.53 -6.23 -6.72
N MET A 75 -5.47 -5.49 -6.38
CA MET A 75 -5.16 -5.08 -5.01
C MET A 75 -6.15 -4.04 -4.46
N GLY A 76 -6.78 -3.25 -5.33
CA GLY A 76 -7.76 -2.25 -4.96
C GLY A 76 -9.15 -2.83 -4.73
N LYS A 77 -9.84 -2.34 -3.71
CA LYS A 77 -11.26 -2.63 -3.47
C LYS A 77 -12.01 -1.35 -3.12
N GLU A 78 -12.88 -0.91 -4.02
CA GLU A 78 -13.75 0.23 -3.72
C GLU A 78 -14.64 -0.06 -2.50
N ALA A 79 -14.73 0.92 -1.60
CA ALA A 79 -15.53 0.89 -0.39
C ALA A 79 -16.28 2.22 -0.22
N ASP A 80 -17.57 2.14 0.08
CA ASP A 80 -18.44 3.31 0.29
C ASP A 80 -18.73 3.59 1.78
N SER A 81 -18.17 2.77 2.67
CA SER A 81 -18.43 2.81 4.10
C SER A 81 -17.22 2.31 4.91
N PRO A 82 -17.09 2.75 6.18
CA PRO A 82 -16.01 2.29 7.06
C PRO A 82 -15.98 0.77 7.24
N ALA A 83 -17.15 0.12 7.27
CA ALA A 83 -17.23 -1.34 7.43
C ALA A 83 -16.65 -2.08 6.21
N GLN A 84 -16.96 -1.62 5.00
CA GLN A 84 -16.39 -2.18 3.77
C GLN A 84 -14.88 -1.92 3.69
N ALA A 85 -14.42 -0.73 4.07
CA ALA A 85 -12.99 -0.41 4.11
C ALA A 85 -12.23 -1.33 5.09
N THR A 86 -12.76 -1.54 6.30
CA THR A 86 -12.19 -2.48 7.27
C THR A 86 -12.14 -3.90 6.71
N ALA A 87 -13.22 -4.39 6.08
CA ALA A 87 -13.26 -5.71 5.49
C ALA A 87 -12.24 -5.88 4.35
N ALA A 88 -12.03 -4.84 3.53
CA ALA A 88 -11.02 -4.84 2.48
C ALA A 88 -9.60 -4.93 3.08
N ILE A 89 -9.31 -4.11 4.09
CA ILE A 89 -8.01 -4.12 4.80
C ILE A 89 -7.71 -5.49 5.41
N GLU A 90 -8.69 -6.11 6.06
CA GLU A 90 -8.55 -7.45 6.66
C GLU A 90 -8.35 -8.55 5.61
N ALA A 91 -8.88 -8.36 4.40
CA ALA A 91 -8.65 -9.25 3.26
C ALA A 91 -7.31 -8.99 2.53
N GLY A 92 -6.48 -8.07 3.04
CA GLY A 92 -5.21 -7.70 2.40
C GLY A 92 -5.38 -6.86 1.14
N LYS A 93 -6.51 -6.15 1.01
CA LYS A 93 -6.80 -5.20 -0.08
C LYS A 93 -6.61 -3.76 0.40
N ILE A 94 -6.49 -2.86 -0.58
CA ILE A 94 -6.34 -1.40 -0.40
C ILE A 94 -7.63 -0.68 -0.80
#